data_AF-A0A2K3DC94-F1
#
_entry.id   AF-A0A2K3DC94-F1
#
_cell.length_a   1.000
_cell.length_b   1.000
_cell.length_c   1.000
_cell.angle_alpha   90.00
_cell.angle_beta   90.00
_cell.angle_gamma   90.00
#
_symmetry.space_group_name_H-M   'P 1'
#
loop_
_entity.id
_entity.type
_entity.pdbx_description
1 polymer ?
#
loop_
_entity_poly.entity_id
_entity_poly.type
_entity_poly.pdbx_seq_one_letter_code
_entity_poly.pdbx_strand_id
1 'polypeptide(L)'
;MSGPTGGGSAYLDKNARKVCHTARDAFYACSREHGVDFAPGAPIPAKCLQLRKTFEQACPASWVKHFDDLQEASARRSKYLAATINRAADSAAGSLAGKSQKSG
;
A
#
# COMPACT_ATOMS: atom_id res chain seq x y z
N MET A 1 34.92 5.94 -22.34
CA MET A 1 33.76 6.21 -23.21
C MET A 1 32.57 5.43 -22.68
N SER A 2 31.67 6.07 -21.93
CA SER A 2 30.42 5.45 -21.48
C SER A 2 29.31 6.39 -21.90
N GLY A 3 28.99 6.34 -23.20
CA GLY A 3 27.93 7.12 -23.80
C GLY A 3 26.55 6.60 -23.36
N PRO A 4 25.60 7.47 -23.01
CA PRO A 4 24.22 7.12 -22.70
C PRO A 4 23.35 7.28 -23.95
N THR A 5 22.44 6.35 -24.24
CA THR A 5 21.18 6.59 -24.98
C THR A 5 20.37 5.30 -25.10
N GLY A 6 19.04 5.39 -24.92
CA GLY A 6 18.12 4.40 -25.49
C GLY A 6 16.99 3.96 -24.56
N GLY A 7 15.93 4.75 -24.46
CA GLY A 7 14.66 4.32 -23.92
C GLY A 7 14.03 3.22 -24.80
N GLY A 8 13.51 2.17 -24.16
CA GLY A 8 12.76 1.12 -24.83
C GLY A 8 12.43 -0.03 -23.87
N SER A 9 11.22 0.01 -23.28
CA SER A 9 10.62 -1.04 -22.44
C SER A 9 11.40 -1.40 -21.16
N ALA A 10 11.00 -0.78 -20.04
CA ALA A 10 11.68 -0.82 -18.73
C ALA A 10 11.67 -2.21 -18.05
N TYR A 11 12.36 -3.18 -18.65
CA TYR A 11 12.68 -4.44 -17.99
C TYR A 11 13.91 -4.22 -17.11
N LEU A 12 13.68 -3.96 -15.82
CA LEU A 12 14.73 -4.08 -14.82
C LEU A 12 15.30 -5.51 -14.84
N ASP A 13 16.63 -5.62 -14.87
CA ASP A 13 17.34 -6.87 -14.62
C ASP A 13 16.84 -7.55 -13.34
N LYS A 14 16.94 -8.88 -13.28
CA LYS A 14 16.44 -9.67 -12.13
C LYS A 14 17.00 -9.16 -10.79
N ASN A 15 18.28 -8.76 -10.77
CA ASN A 15 18.91 -8.19 -9.58
C ASN A 15 18.41 -6.77 -9.29
N ALA A 16 18.30 -5.92 -10.30
CA ALA A 16 17.75 -4.57 -10.14
C ALA A 16 16.29 -4.60 -9.62
N ARG A 17 15.50 -5.58 -10.06
CA ARG A 17 14.13 -5.81 -9.56
C ARG A 17 14.11 -6.19 -8.08
N LYS A 18 15.02 -7.05 -7.63
CA LYS A 18 15.15 -7.40 -6.20
C LYS A 18 15.47 -6.16 -5.38
N VAL A 19 16.44 -5.35 -5.81
CA VAL A 19 16.81 -4.10 -5.12
C VAL A 19 15.62 -3.14 -5.07
N CYS A 20 14.93 -2.96 -6.19
CA CYS A 20 13.72 -2.14 -6.28
C CYS A 20 12.63 -2.60 -5.30
N HIS A 21 12.34 -3.91 -5.24
CA HIS A 21 11.36 -4.46 -4.29
C HIS A 21 11.80 -4.29 -2.84
N THR A 22 13.07 -4.50 -2.52
CA THR A 22 13.59 -4.33 -1.16
C THR A 22 13.50 -2.87 -0.71
N ALA A 23 13.86 -1.91 -1.56
CA ALA A 23 13.75 -0.49 -1.25
C ALA A 23 12.28 -0.06 -1.06
N ARG A 24 11.38 -0.58 -1.90
CA ARG A 24 9.93 -0.40 -1.80
C ARG A 24 9.39 -0.89 -0.46
N ASP A 25 9.71 -2.13 -0.09
CA ASP A 25 9.23 -2.74 1.15
C ASP A 25 9.76 -2.01 2.39
N ALA A 26 11.01 -1.53 2.36
CA ALA A 26 11.57 -0.70 3.43
C ALA A 26 10.79 0.61 3.60
N PHE A 27 10.46 1.29 2.50
CA PHE A 27 9.67 2.52 2.52
C PHE A 27 8.27 2.30 3.09
N TYR A 28 7.53 1.31 2.59
CA TYR A 28 6.16 1.04 3.08
C TYR A 28 6.14 0.42 4.49
N ALA A 29 7.18 -0.31 4.90
CA ALA A 29 7.33 -0.75 6.28
C ALA A 29 7.42 0.45 7.22
N CYS A 30 8.29 1.41 6.91
CA CYS A 30 8.43 2.64 7.67
C CYS A 30 7.10 3.43 7.73
N SER A 31 6.38 3.55 6.61
CA SER A 31 5.05 4.18 6.59
C SER A 31 4.05 3.49 7.53
N ARG A 32 4.03 2.15 7.52
CA ARG A 32 3.15 1.34 8.38
C ARG A 32 3.51 1.44 9.85
N GLU A 33 4.79 1.45 10.20
CA GLU A 33 5.25 1.64 11.59
C GLU A 33 4.80 2.99 12.16
N HIS A 34 4.70 4.01 11.32
CA HIS A 34 4.20 5.32 11.69
C HIS A 34 2.66 5.42 11.69
N GLY A 35 1.94 4.34 11.33
CA GLY A 35 0.47 4.33 11.29
C GLY A 35 -0.13 5.21 10.21
N VAL A 36 0.67 5.65 9.23
CA VAL A 36 0.20 6.49 8.12
C VAL A 36 -0.05 5.61 6.90
N ASP A 37 -1.32 5.55 6.47
CA ASP A 37 -1.67 5.00 5.16
C ASP A 37 -0.96 5.82 4.09
N PHE A 38 -0.07 5.19 3.34
CA PHE A 38 0.57 5.85 2.22
C PHE A 38 -0.49 6.23 1.18
N ALA A 39 -0.54 7.51 0.83
CA ALA A 39 -1.31 8.03 -0.29
C ALA A 39 -0.43 8.97 -1.13
N PRO A 40 -0.52 8.92 -2.48
CA PRO A 40 0.22 9.83 -3.34
C PRO A 40 -0.20 11.27 -3.04
N GLY A 41 0.78 12.10 -2.67
CA GLY A 41 0.56 13.49 -2.25
C GLY A 41 0.31 13.70 -0.76
N ALA A 42 0.26 12.64 0.06
CA ALA A 42 0.19 12.76 1.51
C ALA A 42 1.56 13.06 2.12
N PRO A 43 1.61 13.72 3.31
CA PRO A 43 2.86 14.00 3.99
C PRO A 43 3.55 12.71 4.44
N ILE A 44 4.74 12.46 3.90
CA ILE A 44 5.62 11.36 4.31
C ILE A 44 6.45 11.82 5.52
N PRO A 45 6.56 11.04 6.60
CA PRO A 45 7.42 11.38 7.72
C PRO A 45 8.89 11.49 7.30
N ALA A 46 9.61 12.47 7.86
CA ALA A 46 10.99 12.78 7.48
C ALA A 46 11.94 11.57 7.57
N LYS A 47 11.67 10.64 8.51
CA LYS A 47 12.40 9.38 8.66
C LYS A 47 12.25 8.45 7.45
N CYS A 48 11.06 8.37 6.87
CA CYS A 48 10.79 7.55 5.68
C CYS A 48 11.09 8.29 4.37
N LEU A 49 11.31 9.60 4.39
CA LEU A 49 11.62 10.40 3.20
C LEU A 49 12.97 10.03 2.57
N GLN A 50 13.95 9.61 3.39
CA GLN A 50 15.20 9.05 2.86
C GLN A 50 14.96 7.72 2.12
N LEU A 51 14.16 6.83 2.69
CA LEU A 51 13.78 5.57 2.06
C LEU A 51 13.00 5.78 0.76
N ARG A 52 12.13 6.81 0.72
CA ARG A 52 11.41 7.22 -0.49
C ARG A 52 12.37 7.60 -1.62
N LYS A 53 13.39 8.41 -1.32
CA LYS A 53 14.42 8.78 -2.32
C LYS A 53 15.19 7.56 -2.82
N THR A 54 15.56 6.64 -1.93
CA THR A 54 16.22 5.39 -2.31
C THR A 54 15.32 4.53 -3.21
N PHE A 55 14.02 4.45 -2.91
CA PHE A 55 13.05 3.73 -3.73
C PHE A 55 12.91 4.35 -5.13
N GLU A 56 12.82 5.67 -5.23
CA GLU A 56 12.75 6.39 -6.51
C GLU A 56 14.04 6.30 -7.33
N GLN A 57 15.19 6.12 -6.68
CA GLN A 57 16.46 5.89 -7.37
C GLN A 57 16.67 4.42 -7.79
N ALA A 58 16.16 3.47 -6.99
CA ALA A 58 16.30 2.05 -7.24
C ALA A 58 15.29 1.51 -8.26
N CYS A 59 14.10 2.12 -8.35
CA CYS A 59 13.03 1.72 -9.25
C CYS A 59 12.79 2.77 -10.34
N PRO A 60 12.40 2.35 -11.56
CA PRO A 60 11.97 3.27 -12.60
C PRO A 60 10.66 3.95 -12.17
N ALA A 61 10.50 5.21 -12.57
CA ALA A 61 9.35 6.04 -12.19
C ALA A 61 7.99 5.40 -12.55
N SER A 62 7.92 4.62 -13.63
CA SER A 62 6.70 3.88 -14.00
C SER A 62 6.31 2.80 -12.98
N TRP A 63 7.30 2.11 -12.40
CA TRP A 63 7.08 1.13 -11.34
C TRP A 63 6.73 1.81 -10.03
N VAL A 64 7.42 2.90 -9.68
CA VAL A 64 7.10 3.70 -8.49
C VAL A 64 5.65 4.16 -8.54
N LYS A 65 5.22 4.75 -9.67
CA LYS A 65 3.83 5.15 -9.88
C LYS A 65 2.86 3.98 -9.72
N HIS A 66 3.15 2.85 -10.37
CA HIS A 66 2.30 1.66 -10.28
C HIS A 66 2.15 1.14 -8.84
N PHE A 67 3.24 1.11 -8.07
CA PHE A 67 3.20 0.71 -6.66
C PHE A 67 2.47 1.73 -5.80
N ASP A 68 2.66 3.02 -6.03
CA ASP A 68 1.95 4.07 -5.31
C ASP A 68 0.43 3.96 -5.54
N ASP A 69 0.01 3.77 -6.80
CA ASP A 69 -1.39 3.52 -7.19
C ASP A 69 -1.95 2.23 -6.55
N LEU A 70 -1.17 1.15 -6.52
CA LEU A 70 -1.54 -0.12 -5.87
C LEU A 70 -1.72 0.05 -4.36
N GLN A 71 -0.82 0.79 -3.72
CA GLN A 71 -0.82 0.94 -2.27
C GLN A 71 -1.99 1.80 -1.80
N GLU A 72 -2.31 2.87 -2.54
CA GLU A 72 -3.51 3.66 -2.31
C GLU A 72 -4.78 2.80 -2.52
N ALA A 73 -4.85 2.04 -3.62
CA ALA A 73 -5.97 1.14 -3.86
C ALA A 73 -6.10 0.08 -2.76
N SER A 74 -4.98 -0.44 -2.26
CA SER A 74 -4.95 -1.38 -1.14
C SER A 74 -5.46 -0.73 0.15
N ALA A 75 -5.01 0.48 0.49
CA ALA A 75 -5.48 1.22 1.66
C ALA A 75 -6.99 1.49 1.57
N ARG A 76 -7.49 1.92 0.39
CA ARG A 76 -8.92 2.12 0.12
C ARG A 76 -9.70 0.82 0.28
N ARG A 77 -9.23 -0.28 -0.30
CA ARG A 77 -9.87 -1.60 -0.17
C ARG A 77 -9.87 -2.10 1.27
N SER A 78 -8.76 -1.99 1.99
CA SER A 78 -8.67 -2.39 3.40
C SER A 78 -9.70 -1.65 4.27
N LYS A 79 -9.88 -0.35 4.05
CA LYS A 79 -10.91 0.45 4.73
C LYS A 79 -12.32 -0.01 4.38
N TYR A 80 -12.60 -0.27 3.11
CA TYR A 80 -13.89 -0.78 2.67
C TYR A 80 -14.20 -2.16 3.26
N LEU A 81 -13.22 -3.07 3.23
CA LEU A 81 -13.36 -4.43 3.77
C LEU A 81 -13.58 -4.39 5.29
N ALA A 82 -12.84 -3.53 6.01
CA ALA A 82 -13.06 -3.28 7.43
C ALA A 82 -14.46 -2.73 7.71
N ALA A 83 -14.94 -1.76 6.93
CA ALA A 83 -16.30 -1.23 7.08
C ALA A 83 -17.39 -2.29 6.82
N THR A 84 -17.16 -3.18 5.85
CA THR A 84 -18.09 -4.26 5.51
C THR A 84 -18.12 -5.35 6.58
N ILE A 85 -16.96 -5.74 7.12
CA ILE A 85 -16.86 -6.66 8.27
C ILE A 85 -17.56 -6.06 9.50
N ASN A 86 -17.33 -4.79 9.81
CA ASN A 86 -17.98 -4.14 10.94
C ASN A 86 -19.51 -4.05 10.75
N ARG A 87 -19.99 -3.79 9.53
CA ARG A 87 -21.43 -3.81 9.23
C ARG A 87 -22.02 -5.23 9.36
N ALA A 88 -21.29 -6.25 8.90
CA ALA A 88 -21.71 -7.65 9.06
C ALA A 88 -21.71 -8.06 10.55
N ALA A 89 -20.72 -7.60 11.33
CA ALA A 89 -20.65 -7.82 12.77
C ALA A 89 -21.81 -7.13 13.51
N ASP A 90 -22.16 -5.89 13.14
CA ASP A 90 -23.33 -5.17 13.66
C ASP A 90 -24.65 -5.87 13.29
N SER A 91 -24.79 -6.34 12.04
CA SER A 91 -25.96 -7.11 11.59
C SER A 91 -26.09 -8.47 12.29
N ALA A 92 -24.97 -9.13 12.58
CA ALA A 92 -24.92 -10.38 13.34
C ALA A 92 -25.24 -10.15 14.83
N ALA A 93 -24.74 -9.06 15.43
CA ALA A 93 -25.07 -8.68 16.79
C ALA A 93 -26.55 -8.30 16.97
N GLY A 94 -27.13 -7.57 16.00
CA GLY A 94 -28.55 -7.21 16.00
C GLY A 94 -29.51 -8.39 15.83
N SER A 95 -29.06 -9.46 15.16
CA SER A 95 -29.88 -10.66 14.93
C SER A 95 -30.02 -11.57 16.17
N LEU A 96 -29.21 -11.36 17.21
CA LEU A 96 -29.26 -12.14 18.45
C LEU A 96 -30.13 -11.50 19.55
N ALA A 97 -30.54 -10.23 19.39
CA ALA A 97 -31.39 -9.52 20.34
C ALA A 97 -32.91 -9.70 20.09
N GLY A 98 -33.30 -10.31 18.96
CA GLY A 98 -34.67 -10.25 18.43
C GLY A 98 -35.59 -11.46 18.63
N LYS A 99 -35.24 -12.47 19.45
CA LYS A 99 -36.10 -13.66 19.63
C LYS A 99 -36.40 -13.98 21.09
N SER A 100 -37.14 -13.08 21.75
CA SER A 100 -38.09 -13.50 22.79
C SER A 100 -39.34 -14.05 22.10
N GLN A 101 -39.31 -15.33 21.74
CA GLN A 101 -40.49 -16.03 21.24
C GLN A 101 -41.38 -16.37 22.45
N LYS A 102 -42.46 -15.60 22.58
CA LYS A 102 -43.43 -15.62 23.68
C LYS A 102 -44.14 -16.99 23.74
N SER A 103 -43.92 -17.65 24.88
CA SER A 103 -44.87 -18.39 25.75
C SER A 103 -46.07 -19.09 25.11
N GLY A 104 -46.09 -20.42 25.29
CA GLY A 104 -47.33 -21.21 25.28
C GLY A 104 -48.15 -21.01 26.54
#